data_AF-A0A7C3M4F7-F1
#
_entry.id   AF-A0A7C3M4F7-F1
#
_cell.length_a   1.000
_cell.length_b   1.000
_cell.length_c   1.000
_cell.angle_alpha   90.00
_cell.angle_beta   90.00
_cell.angle_gamma   90.00
#
_symmetry.space_group_name_H-M   'P 1'
#
loop_
_entity.id
_entity.type
_entity.pdbx_description
1 polymer ?
#
loop_
_entity_poly.entity_id
_entity_poly.type
_entity_poly.pdbx_seq_one_letter_code
_entity_poly.pdbx_strand_id
1 'polypeptide(L)'
;MSIKLEEYAKNKIRSEMKMRKITTKEMCDLLDEKLGIKLKPQSFNNKISRSDFRATFFFECMYAIGVKSIQIEIDEIEFNEKTEGGNSNVKI
;
A
#
# COMPACT_ATOMS: atom_id res chain seq x y z
N MET A 1 4.77 7.45 18.16
CA MET A 1 4.61 8.03 16.83
C MET A 1 3.14 7.90 16.40
N SER A 2 2.49 9.05 16.22
CA SER A 2 1.17 9.14 15.59
C SER A 2 1.33 9.07 14.07
N ILE A 3 0.49 8.29 13.39
CA ILE A 3 0.60 8.04 11.94
C ILE A 3 -0.74 8.08 11.22
N LYS A 4 -0.71 8.46 9.93
CA LYS A 4 -1.80 8.19 8.98
C LYS A 4 -1.57 6.82 8.33
N LEU A 5 -2.51 5.91 8.50
CA LEU A 5 -2.34 4.50 8.15
C LEU A 5 -1.98 4.26 6.68
N GLU A 6 -2.69 4.91 5.75
CA GLU A 6 -2.43 4.80 4.31
C GLU A 6 -1.02 5.29 3.93
N GLU A 7 -0.60 6.40 4.53
CA GLU A 7 0.71 6.98 4.29
C GLU A 7 1.82 6.09 4.86
N TYR A 8 1.62 5.54 6.06
CA TYR A 8 2.55 4.63 6.68
C TYR A 8 2.79 3.38 5.83
N ALA A 9 1.73 2.73 5.35
CA ALA A 9 1.83 1.52 4.55
C ALA A 9 2.54 1.77 3.21
N LYS A 10 2.21 2.87 2.52
CA LYS A 10 2.89 3.33 1.31
C LYS A 10 4.38 3.60 1.56
N ASN A 11 4.71 4.25 2.67
CA ASN A 11 6.09 4.55 3.02
C ASN A 11 6.87 3.29 3.39
N LYS A 12 6.25 2.27 3.97
CA LYS A 12 6.89 0.98 4.21
C LYS A 12 7.28 0.28 2.91
N ILE A 13 6.40 0.24 1.90
CA ILE A 13 6.76 -0.27 0.56
C ILE A 13 7.97 0.48 0.01
N ARG A 14 7.94 1.82 0.01
CA ARG A 14 9.02 2.63 -0.55
C ARG A 14 10.34 2.46 0.20
N SER A 15 10.28 2.31 1.52
CA SER A 15 11.47 2.09 2.35
C SER A 15 12.13 0.76 2.02
N GLU A 16 11.34 -0.31 1.91
CA GLU A 16 11.86 -1.63 1.52
C GLU A 16 12.44 -1.63 0.09
N MET A 17 11.75 -0.98 -0.86
CA MET A 17 12.28 -0.79 -2.21
C MET A 17 13.63 -0.06 -2.19
N LYS A 18 13.73 1.03 -1.43
CA LYS A 18 14.97 1.82 -1.30
C LYS A 18 16.10 1.01 -0.66
N MET A 19 15.83 0.30 0.43
CA MET A 19 16.82 -0.55 1.13
C MET A 19 17.37 -1.65 0.22
N ARG A 20 16.53 -2.17 -0.67
CA ARG A 20 16.89 -3.23 -1.63
C ARG A 20 17.38 -2.70 -2.98
N LYS A 21 17.45 -1.38 -3.16
CA LYS A 21 17.81 -0.69 -4.42
C LYS A 21 16.92 -1.08 -5.61
N ILE A 22 15.64 -1.36 -5.34
CA ILE A 22 14.65 -1.74 -6.36
C ILE A 22 13.94 -0.49 -6.87
N THR A 23 13.95 -0.31 -8.19
CA THR A 23 13.19 0.71 -8.89
C THR A 23 11.72 0.32 -9.02
N THR A 24 10.84 1.28 -9.31
CA THR A 24 9.43 1.01 -9.60
C THR A 24 9.25 0.08 -10.80
N LYS A 25 10.14 0.15 -11.80
CA LYS A 25 10.10 -0.74 -12.96
C LYS A 25 10.38 -2.18 -12.54
N GLU A 26 11.48 -2.40 -11.82
CA GLU A 26 11.85 -3.73 -11.33
C GLU A 26 10.80 -4.30 -10.38
N MET A 27 10.16 -3.45 -9.57
CA MET A 27 9.04 -3.86 -8.73
C MET A 27 7.87 -4.42 -9.56
N CYS A 28 7.49 -3.74 -10.64
CA CYS A 28 6.47 -4.24 -11.56
C CYS A 28 6.89 -5.54 -12.25
N ASP A 29 8.16 -5.63 -12.68
CA ASP A 29 8.69 -6.82 -13.34
C ASP A 29 8.64 -8.03 -12.38
N LEU A 30 9.03 -7.85 -11.10
CA LEU A 30 8.98 -8.89 -10.06
C LEU A 30 7.55 -9.31 -9.69
N LEU A 31 6.60 -8.37 -9.70
CA LEU A 31 5.17 -8.66 -9.48
C LEU A 31 4.59 -9.51 -10.61
N ASP A 32 5.00 -9.25 -11.87
CA ASP A 32 4.61 -10.08 -13.01
C ASP A 32 5.27 -11.46 -12.93
N GLU A 33 6.58 -11.51 -12.72
CA GLU A 33 7.36 -12.76 -12.70
C GLU A 33 6.88 -13.74 -11.60
N LYS A 34 6.61 -13.22 -10.39
CA LYS A 34 6.31 -14.08 -9.22
C LYS A 34 4.83 -14.35 -9.00
N LEU A 35 3.95 -13.44 -9.45
CA LEU A 35 2.52 -13.48 -9.12
C LEU A 35 1.63 -13.29 -10.36
N GLY A 36 2.18 -13.02 -11.53
CA GLY A 36 1.41 -12.72 -12.75
C GLY A 36 0.73 -11.35 -12.73
N ILE A 37 1.15 -10.44 -11.85
CA ILE A 37 0.52 -9.13 -11.66
C ILE A 37 1.17 -8.10 -12.60
N LYS A 38 0.54 -7.89 -13.75
CA LYS A 38 1.02 -6.95 -14.78
C LYS A 38 0.64 -5.51 -14.48
N LEU A 39 1.64 -4.69 -14.16
CA LEU A 39 1.46 -3.25 -13.90
C LEU A 39 2.46 -2.41 -14.67
N LYS A 40 1.99 -1.26 -15.18
CA LYS A 40 2.89 -0.18 -15.59
C LYS A 40 3.39 0.59 -14.36
N PRO A 41 4.59 1.18 -14.37
CA PRO A 41 5.11 1.97 -13.24
C PRO A 41 4.17 3.08 -12.76
N GLN A 42 3.49 3.77 -13.68
CA GLN A 42 2.49 4.78 -13.34
C GLN A 42 1.27 4.18 -12.63
N SER A 43 0.79 3.03 -13.09
CA SER A 43 -0.33 2.31 -12.46
C SER A 43 0.04 1.82 -11.06
N PHE A 44 1.27 1.33 -10.86
CA PHE A 44 1.80 0.98 -9.54
C PHE A 44 1.79 2.19 -8.60
N ASN A 45 2.38 3.30 -9.04
CA ASN A 45 2.43 4.54 -8.24
C ASN A 45 1.04 5.06 -7.88
N ASN A 46 0.09 4.98 -8.82
CA ASN A 46 -1.30 5.35 -8.57
C ASN A 46 -1.97 4.41 -7.57
N LYS A 47 -1.69 3.10 -7.64
CA LYS A 47 -2.28 2.09 -6.75
C LYS A 47 -1.81 2.24 -5.31
N ILE A 48 -0.53 2.56 -5.08
CA ILE A 48 0.00 2.82 -3.73
C ILE A 48 -0.33 4.21 -3.17
N SER A 49 -0.81 5.14 -4.01
CA SER A 49 -1.07 6.53 -3.62
C SER A 49 -2.55 6.85 -3.40
N ARG A 50 -3.47 5.94 -3.75
CA ARG A 50 -4.92 6.10 -3.54
C ARG A 50 -5.38 5.36 -2.28
N SER A 51 -6.47 5.84 -1.68
CA SER A 51 -7.02 5.40 -0.40
C SER A 51 -7.62 3.97 -0.37
N ASP A 52 -7.76 3.29 -1.50
CA ASP A 52 -8.09 1.85 -1.55
C ASP A 52 -6.82 0.97 -1.52
N PHE A 53 -5.94 1.26 -0.56
CA PHE A 53 -4.71 0.51 -0.38
C PHE A 53 -5.01 -0.82 0.33
N ARG A 54 -5.23 -1.87 -0.46
CA ARG A 54 -5.54 -3.21 0.06
C ARG A 54 -4.31 -3.87 0.70
N ALA A 55 -4.52 -4.47 1.88
CA ALA A 55 -3.50 -5.25 2.57
C ALA A 55 -2.93 -6.40 1.71
N THR A 56 -3.75 -7.02 0.85
CA THR A 56 -3.27 -8.06 -0.06
C THR A 56 -2.18 -7.55 -1.00
N PHE A 57 -2.37 -6.36 -1.59
CA PHE A 57 -1.38 -5.76 -2.48
C PHE A 57 -0.10 -5.38 -1.74
N PHE A 58 -0.20 -4.95 -0.47
CA PHE A 58 0.97 -4.76 0.37
C PHE A 58 1.79 -6.05 0.49
N PHE A 59 1.17 -7.18 0.86
CA PHE A 59 1.87 -8.44 1.02
C PHE A 59 2.40 -9.02 -0.30
N GLU A 60 1.65 -8.87 -1.40
CA GLU A 60 2.14 -9.19 -2.75
C GLU A 60 3.44 -8.42 -3.05
N CYS A 61 3.48 -7.14 -2.70
CA CYS A 61 4.69 -6.33 -2.86
C CYS A 61 5.85 -6.87 -2.02
N MET A 62 5.60 -7.16 -0.74
CA MET A 62 6.61 -7.68 0.19
C MET A 62 7.18 -9.02 -0.29
N TYR A 63 6.31 -9.93 -0.72
CA TYR A 63 6.70 -11.21 -1.29
C TYR A 63 7.53 -11.05 -2.56
N ALA A 64 7.11 -10.16 -3.48
CA ALA A 64 7.79 -9.93 -4.74
C ALA A 64 9.26 -9.49 -4.54
N ILE A 65 9.53 -8.62 -3.56
CA ILE A 65 10.88 -8.13 -3.25
C ILE A 65 11.62 -8.93 -2.17
N GLY A 66 11.05 -10.05 -1.73
CA GLY A 66 11.67 -10.97 -0.78
C GLY A 66 11.76 -10.45 0.66
N VAL A 67 10.81 -9.61 1.08
CA VAL A 67 10.64 -9.21 2.49
C VAL A 67 9.96 -10.33 3.24
N LYS A 68 10.60 -10.81 4.31
CA LYS A 68 10.10 -11.89 5.17
C LYS A 68 9.58 -11.41 6.52
N SER A 69 9.99 -10.23 6.93
CA SER A 69 9.68 -9.63 8.23
C SER A 69 9.59 -8.12 8.08
N ILE A 70 8.62 -7.52 8.74
CA ILE A 70 8.37 -6.07 8.69
C ILE A 70 8.26 -5.59 10.13
N GLN A 71 9.06 -4.58 10.45
CA GLN A 71 8.96 -3.89 11.73
C GLN A 71 7.90 -2.80 11.65
N ILE A 72 6.96 -2.83 12.58
CA ILE A 72 5.88 -1.86 12.73
C ILE A 72 6.14 -1.07 14.02
N GLU A 73 6.07 0.24 13.90
CA GLU A 73 6.28 1.22 14.98
C GLU A 73 5.12 2.20 14.92
N ILE A 74 4.03 1.84 15.57
CA ILE A 74 2.78 2.59 15.60
C ILE A 74 2.38 2.68 17.08
N ASP A 75 2.40 3.88 17.63
CA ASP A 75 1.90 4.11 18.99
C ASP A 75 0.47 4.63 18.97
N GLU A 76 0.11 5.39 17.92
CA GLU A 76 -1.21 5.99 17.73
C GLU A 76 -1.54 6.11 16.23
N ILE A 77 -2.83 5.99 15.88
CA ILE A 77 -3.33 6.15 14.50
C ILE A 77 -4.23 7.37 14.43
N GLU A 78 -3.95 8.27 13.48
CA GLU A 78 -4.77 9.45 13.20
C GLU A 78 -5.99 9.04 12.36
N PHE A 79 -7.17 9.09 12.96
CA PHE A 79 -8.43 8.97 12.24
C PHE A 79 -8.87 10.37 11.79
N ASN A 80 -9.00 10.59 10.48
CA ASN A 80 -9.69 11.77 10.00
C ASN A 80 -11.19 11.52 10.09
N GLU A 81 -11.89 12.27 10.93
CA GLU A 81 -13.35 12.37 10.87
C GLU A 81 -13.72 12.95 9.50
N LYS A 82 -14.11 12.10 8.55
CA LYS A 82 -14.87 12.56 7.38
C LYS A 82 -16.32 12.18 7.59
N THR A 83 -17.12 13.23 7.78
CA THR A 83 -18.57 13.28 7.90
C THR A 83 -19.29 12.27 7.01
N GLU A 84 -20.16 11.48 7.63
CA GLU A 84 -21.25 10.79 6.97
C GLU A 84 -22.03 11.77 6.09
N GLY A 85 -22.14 11.46 4.80
CA GLY A 85 -22.88 12.26 3.84
C GLY A 85 -23.18 11.43 2.60
N GLY A 86 -24.24 10.61 2.66
CA GLY A 86 -24.62 9.77 1.53
C GLY A 86 -25.77 8.79 1.76
N ASN A 87 -26.91 9.32 2.25
CA ASN A 87 -28.29 8.85 2.10
C ASN A 87 -28.54 7.41 1.58
N SER A 88 -29.17 6.57 2.41
CA SER A 88 -29.98 5.44 1.94
C SER A 88 -31.29 5.42 2.71
N ASN A 89 -32.37 5.70 1.97
CA ASN A 89 -33.76 5.48 2.37
C ASN A 89 -33.94 4.20 3.20
N VAL A 90 -34.49 4.34 4.40
CA VAL A 90 -35.41 3.33 4.94
C VAL A 90 -36.66 4.08 5.39
N LYS A 91 -37.72 3.92 4.59
CA LYS A 91 -39.10 4.08 5.04
C LYS A 91 -39.30 3.17 6.25
N ILE A 92 -39.83 3.69 7.35
CA ILE A 92 -41.13 3.34 7.96
C ILE A 92 -41.52 4.53 8.84
#